data_AF-A0A351Z1W1-F1
#
_entry.id   AF-A0A351Z1W1-F1
#
_cell.length_a   1.000
_cell.length_b   1.000
_cell.length_c   1.000
_cell.angle_alpha   90.00
_cell.angle_beta   90.00
_cell.angle_gamma   90.00
#
_symmetry.space_group_name_H-M   'P 1'
#
loop_
_entity.id
_entity.type
_entity.pdbx_description
1 polymer ?
#
loop_
_entity_poly.entity_id
_entity_poly.type
_entity_poly.pdbx_seq_one_letter_code
_entity_poly.pdbx_strand_id
1 'polypeptide(L)'
;FRKDIEQVLNESQFPVIPLRLNDFHCFGTNTTELINLIFLKVSENTAYSLIKNFAFINYARTQPFEVKIQPLAATFDNICTQYFSNRENTIINKEIFSKLKNTIEQKIEEFDISEEQKKILKSKISQINNQSQNQRNIIIFEELGLKISNLEKKALKARNSSVHGSLNSEKINDSILLTKCYYTLINRLLLRLLNIPLYIDYTHPAGLPTKIEEAQYCWMENRKQNDGAIKQ
;
A
#
# COMPACT_ATOMS: atom_id res chain seq x y z
N PHE A 1 14.44 16.39 -1.19
CA PHE A 1 13.71 15.21 -0.65
C PHE A 1 14.06 13.89 -1.35
N ARG A 2 13.67 13.66 -2.62
CA ARG A 2 13.98 12.38 -3.31
C ARG A 2 15.46 12.23 -3.70
N LYS A 3 16.11 13.35 -4.07
CA LYS A 3 17.53 13.36 -4.50
C LYS A 3 18.52 13.15 -3.34
N ASP A 4 18.11 13.44 -2.11
CA ASP A 4 19.02 13.43 -0.95
C ASP A 4 19.14 12.03 -0.34
N ILE A 5 18.10 11.19 -0.44
CA ILE A 5 18.12 9.83 0.14
C ILE A 5 19.07 8.90 -0.63
N GLU A 6 19.16 9.01 -1.95
CA GLU A 6 20.12 8.20 -2.73
C GLU A 6 21.56 8.56 -2.40
N GLN A 7 21.84 9.84 -2.22
CA GLN A 7 23.14 10.31 -1.76
C GLN A 7 23.47 9.78 -0.36
N VAL A 8 22.54 9.91 0.59
CA VAL A 8 22.70 9.37 1.96
C VAL A 8 22.94 7.86 1.94
N LEU A 9 22.25 7.11 1.08
CA LEU A 9 22.45 5.66 0.96
C LEU A 9 23.83 5.30 0.42
N ASN A 10 24.35 6.07 -0.53
CA ASN A 10 25.68 5.86 -1.09
C ASN A 10 26.81 6.24 -0.12
N GLU A 11 26.56 7.22 0.76
CA GLU A 11 27.52 7.71 1.75
C GLU A 11 27.43 6.95 3.10
N SER A 12 26.34 6.22 3.34
CA SER A 12 26.12 5.47 4.58
C SER A 12 27.03 4.25 4.69
N GLN A 13 27.73 4.14 5.82
CA GLN A 13 28.53 2.96 6.18
C GLN A 13 27.70 1.85 6.83
N PHE A 14 26.45 2.14 7.24
CA PHE A 14 25.58 1.21 7.92
C PHE A 14 24.41 0.76 7.02
N PRO A 15 24.00 -0.52 7.10
CA PRO A 15 22.86 -1.02 6.35
C PRO A 15 21.56 -0.39 6.88
N VAL A 16 20.64 -0.11 5.95
CA VAL A 16 19.31 0.41 6.32
C VAL A 16 18.57 -0.66 7.12
N ILE A 17 18.14 -0.32 8.34
CA ILE A 17 17.32 -1.22 9.16
C ILE A 17 15.96 -1.39 8.46
N PRO A 18 15.60 -2.60 8.00
CA PRO A 18 14.44 -2.75 7.14
C PRO A 18 13.13 -2.52 7.92
N LEU A 19 13.00 -2.99 9.15
CA LEU A 19 11.80 -2.80 9.95
C LEU A 19 12.14 -2.58 11.42
N ARG A 20 11.38 -1.73 12.12
CA ARG A 20 11.41 -1.72 13.59
C ARG A 20 10.37 -2.70 14.09
N LEU A 21 10.86 -3.84 14.55
CA LEU A 21 10.10 -4.79 15.33
C LEU A 21 9.83 -4.16 16.70
N ASN A 22 8.63 -4.32 17.24
CA ASN A 22 8.33 -3.82 18.58
C ASN A 22 8.86 -4.86 19.58
N ASP A 23 9.94 -4.53 20.29
CA ASP A 23 10.65 -5.45 21.21
C ASP A 23 9.74 -6.04 22.30
N PHE A 24 8.60 -5.39 22.58
CA PHE A 24 7.64 -5.83 23.60
C PHE A 24 6.75 -7.02 23.19
N HIS A 25 6.61 -7.33 21.90
CA HIS A 25 5.65 -8.33 21.42
C HIS A 25 6.20 -9.22 20.30
N CYS A 26 7.51 -9.41 20.22
CA CYS A 26 8.08 -10.40 19.29
C CYS A 26 7.63 -11.81 19.71
N PHE A 27 6.61 -12.30 18.99
CA PHE A 27 5.86 -13.54 19.06
C PHE A 27 6.67 -14.82 19.26
N GLY A 28 7.34 -15.02 20.40
CA GLY A 28 8.15 -16.23 20.64
C GLY A 28 9.19 -16.51 19.54
N THR A 29 9.42 -15.55 18.66
CA THR A 29 10.36 -15.57 17.54
C THR A 29 11.45 -14.60 17.90
N ASN A 30 12.67 -15.07 17.83
CA ASN A 30 13.83 -14.25 18.16
C ASN A 30 13.88 -13.05 17.19
N THR A 31 13.79 -11.84 17.73
CA THR A 31 13.85 -10.58 16.97
C THR A 31 15.03 -10.55 16.01
N THR A 32 16.16 -11.08 16.45
CA THR A 32 17.40 -11.19 15.66
C THR A 32 17.21 -12.11 14.45
N GLU A 33 16.54 -13.25 14.61
CA GLU A 33 16.27 -14.19 13.50
C GLU A 33 15.38 -13.55 12.44
N LEU A 34 14.34 -12.82 12.86
CA LEU A 34 13.46 -12.11 11.93
C LEU A 34 14.19 -10.99 11.19
N ILE A 35 15.01 -10.20 11.88
CA ILE A 35 15.84 -9.16 11.25
C ILE A 35 16.78 -9.79 10.22
N ASN A 36 17.47 -10.88 10.58
CA ASN A 36 18.38 -11.58 9.68
C ASN A 36 17.65 -12.13 8.45
N LEU A 37 16.47 -12.72 8.64
CA LEU A 37 15.64 -13.20 7.53
C LEU A 37 15.24 -12.05 6.60
N ILE A 38 14.83 -10.90 7.14
CA ILE A 38 14.47 -9.75 6.33
C ILE A 38 15.69 -9.25 5.55
N PHE A 39 16.86 -9.11 6.19
CA PHE A 39 18.08 -8.68 5.51
C PHE A 39 18.46 -9.63 4.37
N LEU A 40 18.42 -10.94 4.61
CA LEU A 40 18.66 -11.95 3.59
C LEU A 40 17.70 -11.76 2.40
N LYS A 41 16.40 -11.69 2.67
CA LYS A 41 15.36 -11.55 1.64
C LYS A 41 15.44 -10.23 0.88
N VAL A 42 15.87 -9.15 1.53
CA VAL A 42 16.13 -7.85 0.89
C VAL A 42 17.34 -7.90 -0.02
N SER A 43 18.42 -8.57 0.41
CA SER A 43 19.62 -8.73 -0.42
C SER A 43 19.38 -9.57 -1.67
N GLU A 44 18.47 -10.55 -1.58
CA GLU A 44 18.05 -11.40 -2.71
C GLU A 44 17.10 -10.67 -3.68
N ASN A 45 16.38 -9.64 -3.23
CA ASN A 45 15.28 -9.02 -3.98
C ASN A 45 15.64 -7.64 -4.53
N THR A 46 16.18 -7.64 -5.75
CA THR A 46 16.57 -6.41 -6.48
C THR A 46 15.41 -5.74 -7.22
N ALA A 47 14.31 -6.46 -7.47
CA ALA A 47 13.21 -6.03 -8.33
C ALA A 47 12.50 -4.75 -7.83
N TYR A 48 12.45 -4.56 -6.51
CA TYR A 48 11.68 -3.49 -5.88
C TYR A 48 12.51 -2.40 -5.21
N SER A 49 13.84 -2.34 -5.46
CA SER A 49 14.74 -1.38 -4.79
C SER A 49 14.45 -1.26 -3.28
N LEU A 50 14.31 -2.42 -2.61
CA LEU A 50 13.73 -2.48 -1.27
C LEU A 50 14.51 -1.66 -0.25
N ILE A 51 15.84 -1.60 -0.37
CA ILE A 51 16.72 -0.78 0.48
C ILE A 51 16.29 0.69 0.46
N LYS A 52 16.04 1.24 -0.74
CA LYS A 52 15.59 2.63 -0.91
C LYS A 52 14.22 2.86 -0.28
N ASN A 53 13.31 1.90 -0.46
CA ASN A 53 11.97 1.95 0.11
C ASN A 53 11.98 1.88 1.65
N PHE A 54 12.84 1.04 2.23
CA PHE A 54 13.05 1.01 3.68
C PHE A 54 13.70 2.30 4.20
N ALA A 55 14.59 2.92 3.43
CA ALA A 55 15.18 4.21 3.79
C ALA A 55 14.12 5.31 3.86
N PHE A 56 13.20 5.37 2.89
CA PHE A 56 12.06 6.29 2.94
C PHE A 56 11.16 6.05 4.15
N ILE A 57 10.86 4.79 4.47
CA ILE A 57 10.09 4.44 5.66
C ILE A 57 10.79 4.92 6.93
N ASN A 58 12.09 4.68 7.05
CA ASN A 58 12.86 5.12 8.22
C ASN A 58 12.88 6.63 8.35
N TYR A 59 13.10 7.32 7.24
CA TYR A 59 13.02 8.77 7.18
C TYR A 59 11.64 9.27 7.61
N ALA A 60 10.55 8.66 7.14
CA ALA A 60 9.18 9.02 7.51
C ALA A 60 8.98 9.04 9.03
N ARG A 61 9.70 8.21 9.79
CA ARG A 61 9.56 8.10 11.25
C ARG A 61 10.18 9.26 12.00
N THR A 62 11.24 9.86 11.44
CA THR A 62 11.92 11.02 12.03
C THR A 62 11.18 12.32 11.71
N GLN A 63 10.22 12.26 10.78
CA GLN A 63 9.45 13.42 10.37
C GLN A 63 8.34 13.79 11.35
N PRO A 64 8.00 15.09 11.43
CA PRO A 64 6.74 15.56 11.98
C PRO A 64 5.56 14.82 11.36
N PHE A 65 4.48 14.71 12.13
CA PHE A 65 3.30 13.93 11.76
C PHE A 65 2.71 14.36 10.41
N GLU A 66 2.67 15.68 10.17
CA GLU A 66 2.11 16.36 9.02
C GLU A 66 2.85 16.00 7.73
N VAL A 67 4.15 15.69 7.83
CA VAL A 67 5.02 15.40 6.68
C VAL A 67 5.50 13.94 6.62
N LYS A 68 4.93 13.08 7.47
CA LYS A 68 5.22 11.64 7.48
C LYS A 68 4.63 10.91 6.28
N ILE A 69 3.51 11.39 5.73
CA ILE A 69 2.79 10.70 4.66
C ILE A 69 3.52 10.75 3.32
N GLN A 70 4.31 11.79 3.04
CA GLN A 70 5.01 12.01 1.77
C GLN A 70 6.05 10.91 1.50
N PRO A 71 7.01 10.61 2.40
CA PRO A 71 7.95 9.51 2.19
C PRO A 71 7.27 8.14 2.11
N LEU A 72 6.18 7.92 2.87
CA LEU A 72 5.39 6.68 2.77
C LEU A 72 4.66 6.57 1.42
N ALA A 73 4.11 7.67 0.92
CA ALA A 73 3.48 7.74 -0.38
C ALA A 73 4.48 7.45 -1.50
N ALA A 74 5.66 8.06 -1.43
CA ALA A 74 6.75 7.79 -2.36
C ALA A 74 7.17 6.31 -2.36
N THR A 75 7.26 5.69 -1.17
CA THR A 75 7.55 4.26 -1.03
C THR A 75 6.53 3.42 -1.79
N PHE A 76 5.24 3.66 -1.55
CA PHE A 76 4.18 2.92 -2.21
C PHE A 76 4.16 3.12 -3.73
N ASP A 77 4.29 4.36 -4.20
CA ASP A 77 4.24 4.67 -5.63
C ASP A 77 5.42 4.03 -6.37
N ASN A 78 6.62 4.00 -5.76
CA ASN A 78 7.77 3.30 -6.32
C ASN A 78 7.50 1.80 -6.45
N ILE A 79 7.00 1.17 -5.39
CA ILE A 79 6.67 -0.26 -5.38
C ILE A 79 5.62 -0.57 -6.45
N CYS A 80 4.51 0.18 -6.49
CA CYS A 80 3.46 0.01 -7.48
C CYS A 80 3.99 0.19 -8.90
N THR A 81 4.83 1.20 -9.13
CA THR A 81 5.44 1.44 -10.46
C THR A 81 6.27 0.24 -10.90
N GLN A 82 7.13 -0.29 -10.02
CA GLN A 82 7.98 -1.45 -10.32
C GLN A 82 7.18 -2.75 -10.45
N TYR A 83 6.16 -2.95 -9.61
CA TYR A 83 5.33 -4.15 -9.61
C TYR A 83 4.54 -4.34 -10.91
N PHE A 84 4.14 -3.24 -11.52
CA PHE A 84 3.34 -3.22 -12.75
C PHE A 84 4.13 -2.80 -13.99
N SER A 85 5.44 -2.53 -13.90
CA SER A 85 6.23 -2.00 -15.04
C SER A 85 6.21 -2.91 -16.27
N ASN A 86 6.18 -4.22 -16.05
CA ASN A 86 6.18 -5.24 -17.10
C ASN A 86 4.80 -5.89 -17.31
N ARG A 87 3.72 -5.24 -16.84
CA ARG A 87 2.36 -5.78 -16.90
C ARG A 87 1.48 -4.96 -17.83
N GLU A 88 0.54 -5.64 -18.48
CA GLU A 88 -0.46 -4.93 -19.28
C GLU A 88 -1.35 -4.07 -18.37
N ASN A 89 -1.55 -2.81 -18.76
CA ASN A 89 -2.38 -1.87 -18.02
C ASN A 89 -3.86 -1.93 -18.49
N THR A 90 -4.25 -2.96 -19.22
CA THR A 90 -5.58 -3.04 -19.84
C THR A 90 -6.58 -3.80 -18.96
N ILE A 91 -7.83 -3.32 -18.89
CA ILE A 91 -8.91 -3.96 -18.14
C ILE A 91 -9.36 -5.24 -18.85
N ILE A 92 -9.46 -5.19 -20.17
CA ILE A 92 -9.77 -6.33 -21.04
C ILE A 92 -8.76 -6.46 -22.17
N ASN A 93 -8.74 -7.64 -22.80
CA ASN A 93 -7.90 -7.93 -23.96
C ASN A 93 -8.05 -6.86 -25.05
N LYS A 94 -6.92 -6.45 -25.64
CA LYS A 94 -6.84 -5.36 -26.64
C LYS A 94 -7.67 -5.63 -27.90
N GLU A 95 -7.76 -6.87 -28.36
CA GLU A 95 -8.55 -7.24 -29.54
C GLU A 95 -10.05 -7.14 -29.26
N ILE A 96 -10.49 -7.65 -28.11
CA ILE A 96 -11.89 -7.51 -27.65
C ILE A 96 -12.23 -6.03 -27.49
N PHE A 97 -11.34 -5.26 -26.88
CA PHE A 97 -11.53 -3.82 -26.72
C PHE A 97 -11.56 -3.08 -28.07
N SER A 98 -10.73 -3.46 -29.03
CA SER A 98 -10.73 -2.85 -30.36
C SER A 98 -12.06 -3.07 -31.08
N LYS A 99 -12.65 -4.27 -30.96
CA LYS A 99 -13.99 -4.55 -31.50
C LYS A 99 -15.05 -3.67 -30.85
N LEU A 100 -15.07 -3.61 -29.51
CA LEU A 100 -15.99 -2.76 -28.75
C LEU A 100 -15.85 -1.28 -29.12
N LYS A 101 -14.61 -0.78 -29.18
CA LYS A 101 -14.29 0.60 -29.55
C LYS A 101 -14.87 0.94 -30.92
N ASN A 102 -14.60 0.11 -31.94
CA ASN A 102 -15.09 0.38 -33.30
C ASN A 102 -16.62 0.46 -33.36
N THR A 103 -17.33 -0.41 -32.64
CA THR A 103 -18.79 -0.36 -32.55
C THR A 103 -19.28 0.96 -31.93
N ILE A 104 -18.65 1.43 -30.86
CA ILE A 104 -19.05 2.69 -30.22
C ILE A 104 -18.69 3.89 -31.11
N GLU A 105 -17.52 3.89 -31.75
CA GLU A 105 -17.10 4.96 -32.64
C GLU A 105 -18.01 5.10 -33.86
N GLN A 106 -18.50 4.00 -34.43
CA GLN A 106 -19.51 4.01 -35.48
C GLN A 106 -20.82 4.63 -35.00
N LYS A 107 -21.27 4.28 -33.79
CA LYS A 107 -22.48 4.88 -33.20
C LYS A 107 -22.34 6.36 -32.92
N ILE A 108 -21.16 6.85 -32.57
CA ILE A 108 -20.92 8.29 -32.39
C ILE A 108 -21.15 9.08 -33.69
N GLU A 109 -20.88 8.48 -34.85
CA GLU A 109 -21.10 9.15 -36.14
C GLU A 109 -22.57 9.38 -36.46
N GLU A 110 -23.47 8.57 -35.89
CA GLU A 110 -24.92 8.67 -36.12
C GLU A 110 -25.55 9.86 -35.36
N PHE A 111 -24.84 10.50 -34.43
CA PHE A 111 -25.36 11.62 -33.64
C PHE A 111 -25.06 12.98 -34.29
N ASP A 112 -26.06 13.87 -34.25
CA ASP A 112 -25.96 15.26 -34.71
C ASP A 112 -25.27 16.14 -33.65
N ILE A 113 -23.96 15.96 -33.54
CA ILE A 113 -23.07 16.73 -32.66
C ILE A 113 -21.86 17.21 -33.47
N SER A 114 -21.14 18.22 -32.96
CA SER A 114 -20.01 18.77 -33.71
C SER A 114 -18.88 17.75 -33.88
N GLU A 115 -18.12 17.86 -34.98
CA GLU A 115 -16.96 16.99 -35.24
C GLU A 115 -15.90 17.07 -34.12
N GLU A 116 -15.78 18.23 -33.48
CA GLU A 116 -14.93 18.39 -32.29
C GLU A 116 -15.43 17.55 -31.11
N GLN A 117 -16.74 17.57 -30.84
CA GLN A 117 -17.36 16.76 -29.78
C GLN A 117 -17.18 15.26 -30.06
N LYS A 118 -17.38 14.81 -31.31
CA LYS A 118 -17.12 13.42 -31.72
C LYS A 118 -15.67 13.02 -31.45
N LYS A 119 -14.70 13.86 -31.84
CA LYS A 119 -13.27 13.60 -31.61
C LYS A 119 -12.94 13.47 -30.13
N ILE A 120 -13.49 14.33 -29.27
CA ILE A 120 -13.32 14.26 -27.82
C ILE A 120 -13.86 12.94 -27.26
N LEU A 121 -15.04 12.50 -27.71
CA LEU A 121 -15.64 11.24 -27.26
C LEU A 121 -14.80 10.03 -27.67
N LYS A 122 -14.35 9.95 -28.93
CA LYS A 122 -13.47 8.88 -29.42
C LYS A 122 -12.14 8.81 -28.66
N SER A 123 -11.58 9.98 -28.34
CA SER A 123 -10.37 10.08 -27.51
C SER A 123 -10.60 9.54 -26.10
N LYS A 124 -11.71 9.92 -25.46
CA LYS A 124 -12.10 9.39 -24.13
C LYS A 124 -12.28 7.88 -24.16
N ILE A 125 -13.01 7.35 -25.16
CA ILE A 125 -13.21 5.91 -25.34
C ILE A 125 -11.86 5.20 -25.46
N SER A 126 -10.93 5.72 -26.25
CA SER A 126 -9.60 5.11 -26.42
C SER A 126 -8.84 4.92 -25.10
N GLN A 127 -9.15 5.71 -24.06
CA GLN A 127 -8.52 5.63 -22.75
C GLN A 127 -9.25 4.74 -21.74
N ILE A 128 -10.51 4.34 -21.99
CA ILE A 128 -11.31 3.64 -20.96
C ILE A 128 -10.81 2.24 -20.64
N ASN A 129 -10.06 1.60 -21.54
CA ASN A 129 -9.50 0.28 -21.27
C ASN A 129 -8.28 0.33 -20.35
N ASN A 130 -7.73 1.52 -20.07
CA ASN A 130 -6.59 1.64 -19.18
C ASN A 130 -7.07 1.55 -17.73
N GLN A 131 -6.46 0.67 -16.94
CA GLN A 131 -6.65 0.64 -15.50
C GLN A 131 -6.21 1.98 -14.90
N SER A 132 -7.07 2.54 -14.04
CA SER A 132 -6.74 3.72 -13.27
C SER A 132 -5.68 3.41 -12.19
N GLN A 133 -4.92 4.43 -11.79
CA GLN A 133 -3.95 4.29 -10.69
C GLN A 133 -4.61 3.77 -9.40
N ASN A 134 -5.82 4.25 -9.09
CA ASN A 134 -6.55 3.82 -7.90
C ASN A 134 -6.96 2.34 -7.95
N GLN A 135 -7.31 1.81 -9.12
CA GLN A 135 -7.57 0.39 -9.29
C GLN A 135 -6.30 -0.43 -9.09
N ARG A 136 -5.18 -0.02 -9.71
CA ARG A 136 -3.88 -0.68 -9.56
C ARG A 136 -3.40 -0.71 -8.12
N ASN A 137 -3.63 0.37 -7.38
CA ASN A 137 -3.31 0.45 -5.95
C ASN A 137 -4.06 -0.59 -5.12
N ILE A 138 -5.23 -1.06 -5.56
CA ILE A 138 -6.00 -2.11 -4.87
C ILE A 138 -5.59 -3.50 -5.38
N ILE A 139 -5.45 -3.65 -6.71
CA ILE A 139 -5.10 -4.91 -7.38
C ILE A 139 -3.79 -5.50 -6.82
N ILE A 140 -2.77 -4.67 -6.55
CA ILE A 140 -1.51 -5.17 -5.98
C ILE A 140 -1.72 -5.90 -4.64
N PHE A 141 -2.63 -5.43 -3.79
CA PHE A 141 -2.93 -6.12 -2.53
C PHE A 141 -3.68 -7.41 -2.78
N GLU A 142 -4.67 -7.40 -3.68
CA GLU A 142 -5.47 -8.59 -4.01
C GLU A 142 -4.60 -9.72 -4.58
N GLU A 143 -3.72 -9.41 -5.51
CA GLU A 143 -2.79 -10.39 -6.10
C GLU A 143 -1.77 -10.94 -5.10
N LEU A 144 -1.37 -10.14 -4.11
CA LEU A 144 -0.51 -10.59 -3.01
C LEU A 144 -1.28 -11.32 -1.89
N GLY A 145 -2.58 -11.56 -2.09
CA GLY A 145 -3.47 -12.22 -1.13
C GLY A 145 -3.72 -11.39 0.14
N LEU A 146 -3.57 -10.07 0.06
CA LEU A 146 -3.79 -9.14 1.17
C LEU A 146 -5.18 -8.53 1.08
N LYS A 147 -6.08 -8.95 1.99
CA LYS A 147 -7.37 -8.26 2.15
C LYS A 147 -7.13 -6.84 2.68
N ILE A 148 -7.82 -5.86 2.12
CA ILE A 148 -7.81 -4.45 2.58
C ILE A 148 -9.15 -4.05 3.20
N SER A 149 -9.11 -3.46 4.40
CA SER A 149 -10.31 -3.01 5.11
C SER A 149 -10.83 -1.69 4.56
N ASN A 150 -12.03 -1.28 4.98
CA ASN A 150 -12.59 0.01 4.61
C ASN A 150 -11.74 1.19 5.13
N LEU A 151 -11.09 1.04 6.30
CA LEU A 151 -10.19 2.05 6.84
C LEU A 151 -8.92 2.18 6.00
N GLU A 152 -8.35 1.06 5.55
CA GLU A 152 -7.17 1.03 4.67
C GLU A 152 -7.48 1.64 3.30
N LYS A 153 -8.66 1.37 2.74
CA LYS A 153 -9.14 2.04 1.52
C LYS A 153 -9.27 3.56 1.71
N LYS A 154 -9.74 4.01 2.88
CA LYS A 154 -9.79 5.44 3.21
C LYS A 154 -8.37 6.02 3.32
N ALA A 155 -7.44 5.33 3.96
CA ALA A 155 -6.05 5.77 4.09
C ALA A 155 -5.36 5.91 2.73
N LEU A 156 -5.54 4.93 1.83
CA LEU A 156 -5.05 4.99 0.44
C LEU A 156 -5.57 6.21 -0.33
N LYS A 157 -6.86 6.55 -0.16
CA LYS A 157 -7.45 7.74 -0.79
C LYS A 157 -6.94 9.04 -0.15
N ALA A 158 -6.89 9.10 1.18
CA ALA A 158 -6.50 10.29 1.94
C ALA A 158 -5.05 10.72 1.66
N ARG A 159 -4.17 9.75 1.36
CA ARG A 159 -2.78 9.99 0.94
C ARG A 159 -2.67 11.10 -0.11
N ASN A 160 -3.48 11.08 -1.15
CA ASN A 160 -3.40 12.07 -2.23
C ASN A 160 -3.69 13.49 -1.70
N SER A 161 -4.73 13.63 -0.87
CA SER A 161 -5.09 14.91 -0.25
C SER A 161 -4.00 15.42 0.70
N SER A 162 -3.41 14.54 1.52
CA SER A 162 -2.37 14.91 2.49
C SER A 162 -1.05 15.30 1.82
N VAL A 163 -0.68 14.66 0.70
CA VAL A 163 0.51 15.04 -0.08
C VAL A 163 0.37 16.43 -0.71
N HIS A 164 -0.86 16.85 -1.03
CA HIS A 164 -1.16 18.17 -1.58
C HIS A 164 -1.45 19.25 -0.52
N GLY A 165 -1.16 18.98 0.76
CA GLY A 165 -1.17 20.00 1.82
C GLY A 165 -2.54 20.36 2.40
N SER A 166 -3.58 19.57 2.12
CA SER A 166 -4.96 19.83 2.61
C SER A 166 -5.24 19.28 4.01
N LEU A 167 -4.29 19.44 4.95
CA LEU A 167 -4.49 19.04 6.34
C LEU A 167 -5.38 20.06 7.06
N ASN A 168 -6.65 19.71 7.25
CA ASN A 168 -7.55 20.49 8.10
C ASN A 168 -7.18 20.28 9.58
N SER A 169 -6.78 21.34 10.27
CA SER A 169 -6.40 21.35 11.69
C SER A 169 -7.51 20.84 12.62
N GLU A 170 -8.77 20.94 12.22
CA GLU A 170 -9.92 20.41 12.98
C GLU A 170 -10.01 18.87 12.99
N LYS A 171 -9.24 18.17 12.15
CA LYS A 171 -9.28 16.70 12.00
C LYS A 171 -7.90 16.04 12.15
N ILE A 172 -7.07 16.58 13.04
CA ILE A 172 -5.72 16.07 13.29
C ILE A 172 -5.74 14.60 13.74
N ASN A 173 -6.65 14.21 14.65
CA ASN A 173 -6.74 12.82 15.12
C ASN A 173 -7.08 11.82 14.00
N ASP A 174 -8.01 12.18 13.10
CA ASP A 174 -8.34 11.35 11.94
C ASP A 174 -7.15 11.21 10.99
N SER A 175 -6.42 12.31 10.79
CA SER A 175 -5.21 12.30 9.98
C SER A 175 -4.15 11.39 10.61
N ILE A 176 -3.97 11.44 11.94
CA ILE A 176 -3.04 10.57 12.69
C ILE A 176 -3.40 9.11 12.49
N LEU A 177 -4.66 8.76 12.65
CA LEU A 177 -5.15 7.40 12.44
C LEU A 177 -4.92 6.93 11.01
N LEU A 178 -5.26 7.76 10.02
CA LEU A 178 -5.10 7.41 8.60
C LEU A 178 -3.62 7.24 8.21
N THR A 179 -2.71 8.06 8.72
CA THR A 179 -1.27 7.89 8.49
C THR A 179 -0.72 6.63 9.15
N LYS A 180 -1.16 6.30 10.38
CA LYS A 180 -0.78 5.02 11.04
C LYS A 180 -1.32 3.81 10.27
N CYS A 181 -2.55 3.90 9.77
CA CYS A 181 -3.16 2.88 8.93
C CYS A 181 -2.41 2.72 7.61
N TYR A 182 -2.02 3.84 6.98
CA TYR A 182 -1.21 3.84 5.78
C TYR A 182 0.17 3.22 6.03
N TYR A 183 0.84 3.58 7.12
CA TYR A 183 2.12 2.98 7.52
C TYR A 183 2.03 1.46 7.66
N THR A 184 0.98 0.97 8.33
CA THR A 184 0.68 -0.46 8.48
C THR A 184 0.52 -1.14 7.12
N LEU A 185 -0.23 -0.51 6.23
CA LEU A 185 -0.48 -1.02 4.88
C LEU A 185 0.81 -1.12 4.04
N ILE A 186 1.73 -0.15 4.16
CA ILE A 186 3.05 -0.21 3.51
C ILE A 186 3.91 -1.35 4.07
N ASN A 187 3.93 -1.52 5.38
CA ASN A 187 4.72 -2.61 5.98
C ASN A 187 4.18 -3.98 5.58
N ARG A 188 2.84 -4.15 5.57
CA ARG A 188 2.19 -5.37 5.08
C ARG A 188 2.58 -5.67 3.64
N LEU A 189 2.56 -4.65 2.77
CA LEU A 189 2.95 -4.79 1.37
C LEU A 189 4.40 -5.27 1.23
N LEU A 190 5.34 -4.61 1.91
CA LEU A 190 6.77 -4.94 1.83
C LEU A 190 7.09 -6.34 2.36
N LEU A 191 6.54 -6.70 3.51
CA LEU A 191 6.73 -8.04 4.09
C LEU A 191 6.17 -9.11 3.17
N ARG A 192 5.01 -8.86 2.54
CA ARG A 192 4.43 -9.80 1.61
C ARG A 192 5.25 -9.95 0.32
N LEU A 193 5.83 -8.87 -0.19
CA LEU A 193 6.77 -8.92 -1.33
C LEU A 193 8.05 -9.72 -1.01
N LEU A 194 8.41 -9.84 0.27
CA LEU A 194 9.50 -10.67 0.75
C LEU A 194 9.08 -12.12 1.09
N ASN A 195 7.81 -12.48 0.83
CA ASN A 195 7.20 -13.76 1.24
C ASN A 195 7.26 -14.01 2.76
N ILE A 196 7.29 -12.95 3.56
CA ILE A 196 7.24 -13.04 5.02
C ILE A 196 5.77 -12.95 5.44
N PRO A 197 5.20 -13.97 6.11
CA PRO A 197 3.79 -14.02 6.45
C PRO A 197 3.42 -13.13 7.65
N LEU A 198 4.42 -12.65 8.40
CA LEU A 198 4.26 -11.79 9.55
C LEU A 198 3.90 -10.36 9.13
N TYR A 199 3.16 -9.63 9.98
CA TYR A 199 3.02 -8.18 9.85
C TYR A 199 2.94 -7.50 11.20
N ILE A 200 3.00 -6.16 11.18
CA ILE A 200 2.93 -5.31 12.36
C ILE A 200 1.85 -4.26 12.12
N ASP A 201 0.78 -4.31 12.91
CA ASP A 201 -0.33 -3.37 12.90
C ASP A 201 -0.06 -2.19 13.84
N TYR A 202 0.37 -1.07 13.27
CA TYR A 202 0.66 0.17 13.99
C TYR A 202 -0.57 1.03 14.27
N THR A 203 -1.78 0.61 13.85
CA THR A 203 -3.03 1.28 14.22
C THR A 203 -3.42 0.98 15.66
N HIS A 204 -3.00 -0.17 16.20
CA HIS A 204 -3.10 -0.50 17.61
C HIS A 204 -1.90 0.08 18.39
N PRO A 205 -2.10 0.70 19.58
CA PRO A 205 -1.00 1.26 20.38
C PRO A 205 0.12 0.25 20.70
N ALA A 206 -0.24 -1.03 20.80
CA ALA A 206 0.69 -2.12 21.10
C ALA A 206 1.43 -2.72 19.88
N GLY A 207 1.04 -2.43 18.63
CA GLY A 207 1.67 -3.05 17.46
C GLY A 207 1.32 -4.54 17.30
N LEU A 208 0.05 -4.88 17.02
CA LEU A 208 -0.41 -6.29 16.98
C LEU A 208 0.00 -7.00 15.67
N PRO A 209 0.19 -8.33 15.67
CA PRO A 209 0.67 -9.09 14.50
C PRO A 209 -0.44 -9.49 13.52
N THR A 210 -1.69 -9.21 13.86
CA THR A 210 -2.89 -9.68 13.16
C THR A 210 -3.98 -8.61 13.21
N LYS A 211 -4.89 -8.69 12.25
CA LYS A 211 -5.93 -7.73 11.96
C LYS A 211 -6.94 -8.06 13.01
N ILE A 212 -7.40 -7.02 13.70
CA ILE A 212 -8.31 -7.15 14.83
C ILE A 212 -9.56 -7.99 14.47
N GLU A 213 -9.92 -8.10 13.18
CA GLU A 213 -10.98 -8.98 12.66
C GLU A 213 -10.74 -10.50 12.87
N GLU A 214 -9.49 -10.98 12.96
CA GLU A 214 -9.16 -12.39 13.26
C GLU A 214 -8.80 -12.59 14.75
N ALA A 215 -8.24 -11.58 15.41
CA ALA A 215 -7.86 -11.64 16.83
C ALA A 215 -9.06 -11.53 17.79
N GLN A 216 -10.12 -10.82 17.41
CA GLN A 216 -11.35 -10.73 18.20
C GLN A 216 -12.07 -12.07 18.30
N TYR A 217 -12.00 -12.92 17.26
CA TYR A 217 -12.62 -14.25 17.28
C TYR A 217 -11.92 -15.17 18.29
N CYS A 218 -10.58 -15.20 18.29
CA CYS A 218 -9.80 -15.97 19.27
C CYS A 218 -9.93 -15.45 20.71
N TRP A 219 -10.06 -14.13 20.92
CA TRP A 219 -10.29 -13.57 22.26
C TRP A 219 -11.70 -13.87 22.79
N MET A 220 -12.72 -13.85 21.93
CA MET A 220 -14.10 -14.15 22.31
C MET A 220 -14.33 -15.66 22.56
N GLU A 221 -13.70 -16.55 21.80
CA GLU A 221 -13.80 -18.00 22.03
C GLU A 221 -13.06 -18.45 23.29
N ASN A 222 -11.86 -17.92 23.55
CA ASN A 222 -11.11 -18.24 24.78
C ASN A 222 -11.80 -17.73 26.05
N ARG A 223 -12.57 -16.63 25.98
CA ARG A 223 -13.41 -16.16 27.10
C ARG A 223 -14.61 -17.08 27.33
N LYS A 224 -15.25 -17.57 26.27
CA LYS A 224 -16.37 -18.53 26.38
C LYS A 224 -15.93 -19.89 26.95
N GLN A 225 -14.71 -20.34 26.63
CA GLN A 225 -14.15 -21.57 27.22
C GLN A 225 -13.73 -21.38 28.69
N ASN A 226 -13.16 -20.24 29.05
CA ASN A 226 -12.76 -19.96 30.44
C ASN A 226 -13.94 -19.62 31.36
N ASP A 227 -14.98 -18.93 30.87
CA ASP A 227 -16.19 -18.64 31.65
C ASP A 227 -17.09 -19.89 31.81
N GLY A 228 -16.92 -20.90 30.95
CA GLY A 228 -17.55 -22.22 31.08
C GLY A 228 -16.82 -23.16 32.03
N ALA A 229 -15.50 -23.00 32.20
CA ALA A 229 -14.69 -23.80 33.13
C ALA A 229 -14.74 -23.31 34.60
N ILE A 230 -15.25 -22.10 34.84
CA ILE A 230 -15.44 -21.53 36.20
C ILE A 230 -16.87 -21.83 36.74
N LYS A 231 -17.71 -22.53 35.97
CA LYS A 231 -19.07 -22.93 36.37
C LYS A 231 -19.32 -24.45 36.34
N GLN A 232 -18.30 -25.25 36.66
CA GLN A 232 -18.48 -26.67 37.02
C GLN A 232 -17.80 -26.98 38.34
#